data_AF-A0A3C1VQU6-F1
#
_entry.id   AF-A0A3C1VQU6-F1
#
_cell.length_a   1.000
_cell.length_b   1.000
_cell.length_c   1.000
_cell.angle_alpha   90.00
_cell.angle_beta   90.00
_cell.angle_gamma   90.00
#
_symmetry.space_group_name_H-M   'P 1'
#
loop_
_entity.id
_entity.type
_entity.pdbx_description
1 polymer ?
#
loop_
_entity_poly.entity_id
_entity_poly.type
_entity_poly.pdbx_seq_one_letter_code
_entity_poly.pdbx_strand_id
1 'polypeptide(L)' 'MIESMEAAGVVSEMGSNGSREVIAPPPPRD' A
#
# COMPACT_ATOMS: atom_id res chain seq x y z
N MET A 1 10.17 -4.99 -3.40
CA MET A 1 9.25 -5.34 -2.28
C MET A 1 8.09 -4.35 -2.17
N ILE A 2 8.32 -3.03 -2.20
CA ILE A 2 7.23 -2.04 -2.19
C ILE A 2 6.50 -1.98 -3.55
N GLU A 3 7.20 -2.11 -4.68
CA GLU A 3 6.55 -2.10 -6.01
C GLU A 3 5.59 -3.28 -6.19
N SER A 4 5.92 -4.45 -5.65
CA SER A 4 5.01 -5.60 -5.64
C SER A 4 3.78 -5.36 -4.78
N MET A 5 3.88 -4.55 -3.71
CA MET A 5 2.73 -4.16 -2.90
C MET A 5 1.85 -3.13 -3.61
N GLU A 6 2.46 -2.21 -4.37
CA GLU A 6 1.74 -1.27 -5.25
C GLU A 6 0.99 -2.01 -6.36
N ALA A 7 1.67 -2.93 -7.05
CA ALA A 7 1.07 -3.76 -8.10
C ALA A 7 -0.06 -4.66 -7.56
N ALA A 8 0.01 -5.06 -6.29
CA ALA A 8 -1.04 -5.81 -5.60
C ALA A 8 -2.17 -4.92 -5.05
N GLY A 9 -2.10 -3.59 -5.20
CA GLY A 9 -3.09 -2.65 -4.70
C GLY A 9 -3.10 -2.48 -3.17
N VAL A 10 -2.03 -2.88 -2.49
CA VAL A 10 -1.89 -2.78 -1.02
C VAL A 10 -1.49 -1.38 -0.59
N VAL A 11 -0.67 -0.71 -1.39
CA VAL A 11 -0.21 0.68 -1.16
C VAL A 11 -0.47 1.54 -2.39
N SER A 12 -0.62 2.85 -2.18
CA SER A 12 -0.74 3.82 -3.28
C SER A 12 0.55 3.97 -4.08
N GLU A 13 0.43 4.60 -5.25
CA GLU A 13 1.56 5.20 -5.94
C GLU A 13 2.27 6.23 -5.04
N MET A 14 3.53 6.51 -5.38
CA MET A 14 4.35 7.47 -4.64
C MET A 14 3.85 8.90 -4.82
N GLY A 15 3.58 9.58 -3.71
CA GLY A 15 3.24 11.00 -3.69
C GLY A 15 4.44 11.90 -4.00
N SER A 16 4.16 13.19 -4.20
CA SER A 16 5.18 14.22 -4.49
C SER A 16 6.21 14.41 -3.38
N ASN A 17 5.90 14.00 -2.16
CA ASN A 17 6.79 14.01 -1.00
C ASN A 17 7.48 12.65 -0.76
N GLY A 18 7.36 11.70 -1.69
CA GLY A 18 7.92 10.35 -1.57
C GLY A 18 7.14 9.39 -0.67
N SER A 19 6.01 9.80 -0.12
CA SER A 19 5.19 8.98 0.78
C SER A 19 4.18 8.11 0.02
N ARG A 20 3.70 7.05 0.67
CA ARG A 20 2.72 6.09 0.13
C ARG A 20 1.71 5.75 1.22
N GLU A 21 0.44 5.67 0.86
CA GLU A 21 -0.65 5.35 1.79
C GLU A 21 -0.96 3.85 1.75
N VAL A 22 -1.32 3.24 2.89
CA VAL A 22 -1.79 1.86 2.95
C VAL A 22 -3.29 1.82 2.67
N ILE A 23 -3.70 1.09 1.63
CA ILE A 23 -5.09 1.00 1.18
C ILE A 23 -5.71 -0.34 1.59
N ALA A 24 -4.87 -1.38 1.76
CA ALA A 24 -5.36 -2.70 2.16
C ALA A 24 -6.10 -2.66 3.50
N PRO A 25 -7.25 -3.34 3.60
CA PRO A 25 -7.97 -3.46 4.87
C PRO A 25 -7.11 -4.20 5.91
N PRO A 26 -7.35 -3.97 7.21
CA PRO A 26 -6.69 -4.74 8.25
C PRO A 26 -7.07 -6.23 8.14
N PRO A 27 -6.21 -7.14 8.62
CA PRO A 27 -6.53 -8.56 8.64
C PRO A 27 -7.81 -8.82 9.46
N PRO A 28 -8.60 -9.87 9.12
CA PRO A 28 -9.73 -10.30 9.94
C PRO A 28 -9.27 -10.55 11.38
N ARG A 29 -10.09 -10.17 12.35
CA ARG A 29 -9.88 -10.56 13.75
C ARG A 29 -10.29 -12.03 13.89
N ASP A 30 -9.57 -12.78 14.74
CA ASP A 30 -9.85 -14.19 15.03
C ASP A 30 -11.32 -14.45 15.44
#